data_AF-A0A6A4JG12-F1
#
_entry.id   AF-A0A6A4JG12-F1
#
_cell.length_a   1.000
_cell.length_b   1.000
_cell.length_c   1.000
_cell.angle_alpha   90.00
_cell.angle_beta   90.00
_cell.angle_gamma   90.00
#
_symmetry.space_group_name_H-M   'P 1'
#
loop_
_entity.id
_entity.type
_entity.pdbx_description
1 polymer ?
#
loop_
_entity_poly.entity_id
_entity_poly.type
_entity_poly.pdbx_seq_one_letter_code
_entity_poly.pdbx_strand_id
1 'polypeptide(L)'
;MAKIYRSYLELLKKWPVDATKKERDFAGYLRERIKRTFRTPELPSDQDERECWRTYESLNRIADNHHYQKYPRYTSSSATGLTAEQCKTILSEEFIKLLESNNSSFFSTVWSKTKQN
;
A
#
# COMPACT_ATOMS: atom_id res chain seq x y z
N MET A 1 -10.24 6.10 -23.29
CA MET A 1 -10.14 6.73 -21.93
C MET A 1 -11.41 6.80 -21.06
N ALA A 2 -12.56 7.36 -21.47
CA ALA A 2 -13.72 7.52 -20.57
C ALA A 2 -14.24 6.20 -19.95
N LYS A 3 -14.15 5.09 -20.70
CA LYS A 3 -14.47 3.73 -20.23
C LYS A 3 -13.50 3.25 -19.14
N ILE A 4 -12.20 3.49 -19.33
CA ILE A 4 -11.13 3.09 -18.38
C ILE A 4 -11.29 3.84 -17.07
N TYR A 5 -11.48 5.15 -17.13
CA TYR A 5 -11.68 5.96 -15.93
C TYR A 5 -12.89 5.49 -15.10
N ARG A 6 -14.02 5.17 -15.76
CA ARG A 6 -15.19 4.57 -15.09
C ARG A 6 -14.84 3.23 -14.44
N SER A 7 -14.12 2.35 -15.13
CA SER A 7 -13.66 1.08 -14.55
C SER A 7 -12.79 1.30 -13.31
N TYR A 8 -11.88 2.27 -13.34
CA TYR A 8 -11.07 2.64 -12.17
C TYR A 8 -11.91 3.17 -11.01
N LEU A 9 -12.94 3.98 -11.28
CA LEU A 9 -13.85 4.44 -10.23
C LEU A 9 -14.63 3.29 -9.59
N GLU A 10 -15.11 2.32 -10.38
CA GLU A 10 -15.74 1.11 -9.84
C GLU A 10 -14.77 0.28 -9.00
N LEU A 11 -13.52 0.14 -9.47
CA LEU A 11 -12.48 -0.55 -8.72
C LEU A 11 -12.21 0.15 -7.38
N LEU A 12 -12.09 1.48 -7.36
CA LEU A 12 -11.87 2.27 -6.16
C LEU A 12 -12.98 2.14 -5.11
N LYS A 13 -14.19 1.71 -5.48
CA LYS A 13 -15.25 1.40 -4.49
C LYS A 13 -14.94 0.13 -3.71
N LYS A 14 -14.25 -0.85 -4.31
CA LYS A 14 -13.83 -2.09 -3.65
C LYS A 14 -12.69 -1.87 -2.64
N TRP A 15 -11.91 -0.81 -2.80
CA TRP A 15 -10.73 -0.53 -1.97
C TRP A 15 -11.08 0.39 -0.79
N PRO A 16 -11.16 -0.15 0.45
CA PRO A 16 -11.38 0.67 1.63
C PRO A 16 -10.14 1.51 1.95
N VAL A 17 -10.36 2.67 2.56
CA VAL A 17 -9.30 3.53 3.10
C VAL A 17 -9.03 3.08 4.53
N ASP A 18 -7.78 2.74 4.85
CA ASP A 18 -7.38 2.36 6.20
C ASP A 18 -7.07 3.60 7.04
N ALA A 19 -7.95 3.91 8.00
CA ALA A 19 -7.79 5.07 8.90
C ALA A 19 -6.50 4.99 9.76
N THR A 20 -5.96 3.80 9.97
CA THR A 20 -4.71 3.59 10.75
C THR A 20 -3.45 4.00 10.00
N LYS A 21 -3.57 4.27 8.70
CA LYS A 21 -2.44 4.56 7.79
C LYS A 21 -2.72 5.82 6.97
N LYS A 22 -3.00 6.96 7.61
CA LYS A 22 -3.48 8.19 6.93
C LYS A 22 -2.77 8.51 5.62
N GLU A 23 -1.48 8.85 5.66
CA GLU A 23 -0.72 9.27 4.47
C GLU A 23 -0.16 8.09 3.66
N ARG A 24 -0.04 6.92 4.30
CA ARG A 24 0.53 5.71 3.69
C ARG A 24 -0.54 4.75 3.16
N ASP A 25 -1.80 5.18 3.15
CA ASP A 25 -2.91 4.37 2.70
C ASP A 25 -2.85 4.20 1.17
N PHE A 26 -2.89 2.95 0.75
CA PHE A 26 -2.80 2.60 -0.66
C PHE A 26 -4.01 3.10 -1.45
N ALA A 27 -5.22 3.04 -0.88
CA ALA A 27 -6.43 3.49 -1.56
C ALA A 27 -6.45 5.02 -1.72
N GLY A 28 -5.97 5.75 -0.71
CA GLY A 28 -5.72 7.20 -0.78
C GLY A 28 -4.75 7.56 -1.90
N TYR A 29 -3.56 6.93 -1.90
CA TYR A 29 -2.54 7.12 -2.93
C TYR A 29 -3.07 6.82 -4.34
N LEU A 30 -3.84 5.73 -4.50
CA LEU A 30 -4.39 5.34 -5.80
C LEU A 30 -5.38 6.40 -6.34
N ARG A 31 -6.23 6.95 -5.48
CA ARG A 31 -7.18 8.03 -5.85
C ARG A 31 -6.45 9.27 -6.34
N GLU A 32 -5.39 9.68 -5.65
CA GLU A 32 -4.58 10.83 -6.06
C GLU A 32 -3.85 10.58 -7.38
N ARG A 33 -3.25 9.39 -7.53
CA ARG A 33 -2.56 9.01 -8.75
C ARG A 33 -3.48 9.02 -9.96
N ILE A 34 -4.68 8.42 -9.84
CA ILE A 34 -5.70 8.42 -10.90
C ILE A 34 -6.09 9.87 -11.23
N LYS A 35 -6.40 10.70 -10.24
CA LYS A 35 -6.72 12.12 -10.47
C LYS A 35 -5.61 12.84 -11.24
N ARG A 36 -4.34 12.60 -10.90
CA ARG A 36 -3.20 13.22 -11.59
C ARG A 36 -3.09 12.73 -13.03
N THR A 37 -3.14 11.42 -13.27
CA THR A 37 -3.00 10.82 -14.60
C THR A 37 -4.10 11.26 -15.56
N PHE A 38 -5.36 11.34 -15.10
CA PHE A 38 -6.49 11.73 -15.96
C PHE A 38 -6.71 13.25 -16.04
N ARG A 39 -5.99 14.06 -15.27
CA ARG A 39 -6.03 15.53 -15.35
C ARG A 39 -5.10 16.09 -16.43
N THR A 40 -4.00 15.41 -16.74
CA THR A 40 -3.05 15.84 -17.77
C THR A 40 -3.68 15.68 -19.16
N PRO A 41 -3.79 16.76 -19.97
CA PRO A 41 -4.46 16.74 -21.26
C PRO A 41 -3.59 16.23 -22.42
N GLU A 42 -2.39 15.71 -22.14
CA GLU A 42 -1.54 15.10 -23.16
C GLU A 42 -2.30 13.91 -23.76
N LEU A 43 -2.51 13.96 -25.08
CA LEU A 43 -3.19 12.90 -25.83
C LEU A 43 -2.37 11.61 -25.65
N PRO A 44 -2.90 10.60 -24.92
CA PRO A 44 -2.16 9.39 -24.65
C PRO A 44 -1.99 8.64 -25.97
N SER A 45 -0.78 8.11 -26.19
CA SER A 45 -0.52 7.18 -27.28
C SER A 45 -1.34 5.91 -27.10
N ASP A 46 -1.59 5.16 -28.17
CA ASP A 46 -2.26 3.84 -28.11
C ASP A 46 -1.53 2.87 -27.13
N GLN A 47 -0.22 3.07 -26.94
CA GLN A 47 0.57 2.35 -25.95
C GLN A 47 0.13 2.64 -24.51
N ASP A 48 -0.16 3.91 -24.20
CA ASP A 48 -0.56 4.35 -22.86
C ASP A 48 -1.92 3.78 -22.47
N GLU A 49 -2.84 3.61 -23.43
CA GLU A 49 -4.15 2.99 -23.17
C GLU A 49 -4.03 1.51 -22.80
N ARG A 50 -3.15 0.75 -23.48
CA ARG A 50 -2.88 -0.66 -23.14
C ARG A 50 -2.23 -0.81 -21.77
N GLU A 51 -1.30 0.07 -21.43
CA GLU A 51 -0.66 0.07 -20.11
C GLU A 51 -1.63 0.42 -18.99
N CYS A 52 -2.56 1.34 -19.23
CA CYS A 52 -3.63 1.67 -18.29
C CYS A 52 -4.53 0.46 -18.01
N TRP A 53 -4.90 -0.31 -19.04
CA TRP A 53 -5.67 -1.55 -18.89
C TRP A 53 -4.89 -2.65 -18.17
N ARG A 54 -3.61 -2.84 -18.49
CA ARG A 54 -2.75 -3.81 -17.80
C ARG A 54 -2.64 -3.50 -16.30
N THR A 55 -2.50 -2.22 -15.98
CA THR A 55 -2.46 -1.75 -14.59
C THR A 55 -3.79 -1.97 -13.89
N TYR A 56 -4.90 -1.66 -14.56
CA TYR A 56 -6.25 -1.89 -14.05
C TYR A 56 -6.49 -3.37 -13.74
N GLU A 57 -6.14 -4.27 -14.66
CA GLU A 57 -6.33 -5.70 -14.48
C GLU A 57 -5.49 -6.24 -13.31
N SER A 58 -4.23 -5.80 -13.19
CA SER A 58 -3.38 -6.12 -12.06
C SER A 58 -4.01 -5.69 -10.73
N LEU A 59 -4.48 -4.44 -10.64
CA LEU A 59 -5.13 -3.94 -9.44
C LEU A 59 -6.44 -4.68 -9.13
N ASN A 60 -7.24 -5.03 -10.13
CA ASN A 60 -8.46 -5.81 -9.92
C ASN A 60 -8.14 -7.22 -9.41
N ARG A 61 -7.09 -7.87 -9.90
CA ARG A 61 -6.63 -9.18 -9.39
C ARG A 61 -6.20 -9.11 -7.92
N ILE A 62 -5.57 -8.02 -7.49
CA ILE A 62 -5.22 -7.83 -6.08
C ILE A 62 -6.50 -7.63 -5.25
N ALA A 63 -7.43 -6.79 -5.72
CA ALA A 63 -8.70 -6.52 -5.02
C ALA A 63 -9.55 -7.79 -4.83
N ASP A 64 -9.61 -8.63 -5.86
CA ASP A 64 -10.37 -9.88 -5.84
C ASP A 64 -9.61 -11.02 -5.12
N ASN A 65 -8.44 -10.73 -4.52
CA ASN A 65 -7.58 -11.72 -3.86
C ASN A 65 -7.24 -12.94 -4.75
N HIS A 66 -7.14 -12.73 -6.06
CA HIS A 66 -7.00 -13.79 -7.07
C HIS A 66 -5.85 -14.76 -6.75
N HIS A 67 -4.67 -14.24 -6.39
CA HIS A 67 -3.50 -15.07 -6.11
C HIS A 67 -3.61 -15.84 -4.79
N TYR A 68 -4.30 -15.28 -3.81
CA TYR A 68 -4.56 -15.97 -2.55
C TYR A 68 -5.49 -17.17 -2.74
N GLN A 69 -6.53 -17.00 -3.57
CA GLN A 69 -7.46 -18.09 -3.91
C GLN A 69 -6.81 -19.14 -4.83
N LYS A 70 -6.00 -18.70 -5.80
CA LYS A 70 -5.34 -19.59 -6.76
C LYS A 70 -4.27 -20.48 -6.11
N TYR A 71 -3.60 -19.99 -5.08
CA TYR A 71 -2.51 -20.68 -4.41
C TYR A 71 -2.81 -20.81 -2.91
N PRO A 72 -3.67 -21.78 -2.50
CA PRO A 72 -4.01 -21.98 -1.10
C PRO A 72 -2.77 -22.33 -0.28
N ARG A 73 -2.67 -21.75 0.90
CA ARG A 73 -1.55 -21.96 1.82
C ARG A 73 -1.98 -22.84 2.98
N TYR A 74 -1.10 -23.72 3.44
CA TYR A 74 -1.30 -24.52 4.64
C TYR A 74 -1.15 -23.72 5.93
N THR A 75 -0.38 -22.62 5.88
CA THR A 75 -0.09 -21.76 7.03
C THR A 75 -0.76 -20.40 6.89
N SER A 76 -1.22 -19.86 8.02
CA SER A 76 -1.80 -18.51 8.12
C SER A 76 -0.76 -17.44 8.49
N SER A 77 0.46 -17.85 8.83
CA SER A 77 1.57 -16.97 9.19
C SER A 77 2.33 -16.47 7.96
N SER A 78 2.90 -15.26 8.09
CA SER A 78 3.83 -14.66 7.15
C SER A 78 5.23 -15.27 7.28
N ALA A 79 6.17 -14.87 6.41
CA ALA A 79 7.57 -15.32 6.44
C ALA A 79 8.28 -15.03 7.78
N THR A 80 7.84 -14.01 8.51
CA THR A 80 8.33 -13.65 9.84
C THR A 80 7.65 -14.42 10.98
N GLY A 81 6.73 -15.35 10.66
CA GLY A 81 5.90 -16.05 11.64
C GLY A 81 4.69 -15.24 12.15
N LEU A 82 4.56 -13.98 11.75
CA LEU A 82 3.49 -13.08 12.20
C LEU A 82 2.18 -13.34 11.45
N THR A 83 1.06 -13.18 12.14
CA THR A 83 -0.28 -13.20 11.54
C THR A 83 -0.58 -11.91 10.78
N ALA A 84 -1.59 -11.95 9.90
CA ALA A 84 -2.02 -10.77 9.14
C ALA A 84 -2.44 -9.60 10.05
N GLU A 85 -3.10 -9.90 11.18
CA GLU A 85 -3.51 -8.89 12.16
C GLU A 85 -2.31 -8.26 12.86
N GLN A 86 -1.32 -9.07 13.25
CA GLN A 86 -0.08 -8.55 13.83
C GLN A 86 0.69 -7.67 12.84
N CYS A 87 0.78 -8.09 11.57
CA CYS A 87 1.35 -7.25 10.53
C CYS A 87 0.57 -5.93 10.35
N LYS A 88 -0.76 -5.95 10.46
CA LYS A 88 -1.58 -4.74 10.41
C LYS A 88 -1.24 -3.79 11.56
N THR A 89 -1.16 -4.31 12.79
CA THR A 89 -0.81 -3.53 13.98
C THR A 89 0.59 -2.92 13.88
N ILE A 90 1.58 -3.69 13.46
CA ILE A 90 2.96 -3.20 13.28
C ILE A 90 3.03 -2.08 12.23
N LEU A 91 2.18 -2.13 11.20
CA LEU A 91 2.15 -1.12 10.16
C LEU A 91 1.28 0.10 10.50
N SER A 92 0.61 0.11 11.65
CA SER A 92 -0.19 1.25 12.11
C SER A 92 0.69 2.47 12.37
N GLU A 93 0.12 3.66 12.20
CA GLU A 93 0.84 4.92 12.46
C GLU A 93 1.29 5.05 13.92
N GLU A 94 0.48 4.54 14.87
CA GLU A 94 0.81 4.54 16.30
C GLU A 94 2.05 3.71 16.60
N PHE A 95 2.15 2.50 16.04
CA PHE A 95 3.29 1.63 16.26
C PHE A 95 4.58 2.18 15.63
N ILE A 96 4.47 2.82 14.47
CA ILE A 96 5.63 3.46 13.84
C ILE A 96 6.13 4.65 14.65
N LYS A 97 5.23 5.52 15.14
CA LYS A 97 5.61 6.62 16.04
C LYS A 97 6.27 6.10 17.32
N LEU A 98 5.76 5.01 17.88
CA LEU A 98 6.38 4.35 19.03
C LEU A 98 7.80 3.88 18.70
N LEU A 99 8.00 3.21 17.56
CA LEU A 99 9.32 2.76 17.11
C LEU A 99 10.28 3.93 16.90
N GLU A 100 9.84 5.02 16.26
CA GLU A 100 10.66 6.21 16.03
C GLU A 100 11.09 6.86 17.34
N SER A 101 10.16 7.05 18.27
CA SER A 101 10.46 7.62 19.58
C SER A 101 11.48 6.75 20.35
N ASN A 102 11.26 5.44 20.37
CA ASN A 102 12.13 4.50 21.06
C ASN A 102 13.53 4.44 20.43
N ASN A 103 13.63 4.43 19.11
CA ASN A 103 14.90 4.36 18.40
C ASN A 103 15.82 5.55 18.75
N SER A 104 15.27 6.76 18.83
CA SER A 104 16.04 7.95 19.24
C SER A 104 16.57 7.86 20.69
N SER A 105 15.81 7.26 21.60
CA SER A 105 16.23 7.02 23.00
C SER A 105 17.29 5.91 23.11
N PHE A 106 17.16 4.84 22.31
CA PHE A 106 18.13 3.75 22.27
C PHE A 106 19.46 4.19 21.65
N PHE A 107 19.45 4.93 20.54
CA PHE A 107 20.68 5.44 19.92
C PHE A 107 21.44 6.37 20.86
N SER A 108 20.78 7.31 21.53
CA SER A 108 21.48 8.20 22.48
C SER A 108 22.07 7.47 23.69
N THR A 109 21.40 6.41 24.17
CA THR A 109 21.88 5.56 25.28
C THR A 109 23.06 4.68 24.86
N VAL A 110 23.04 4.14 23.65
CA VAL A 110 24.17 3.35 23.11
C VAL A 110 25.36 4.27 22.84
N TRP A 111 25.13 5.42 22.21
CA TRP A 111 26.19 6.36 21.86
C TRP A 111 26.84 7.03 23.08
N SER A 112 26.10 7.24 24.17
CA SER A 112 26.66 7.69 25.44
C SER A 112 27.51 6.60 26.11
N LYS A 113 27.10 5.33 26.03
CA LYS A 113 27.89 4.20 26.53
C LYS A 113 29.16 3.95 25.72
N THR A 114 29.16 4.20 24.41
CA THR A 114 30.37 4.04 23.57
C THR A 114 31.40 5.16 23.77
N LYS A 115 31.01 6.33 24.31
CA LYS A 115 31.95 7.42 24.65
C LYS A 115 32.60 7.30 26.04
N GLN A 116 32.18 6.33 26.85
CA GLN A 116 32.69 6.10 28.21
C GLN A 116 33.69 4.93 28.31
N ASN A 117 34.09 4.33 27.19
CA ASN A 117 35.22 3.40 27.07
C ASN A 117 36.28 3.96 26.13
#